data_AF-A0A7S4JFL2-F1
#
_entry.id   AF-A0A7S4JFL2-F1
#
_cell.length_a   1.000
_cell.length_b   1.000
_cell.length_c   1.000
_cell.angle_alpha   90.00
_cell.angle_beta   90.00
_cell.angle_gamma   90.00
#
_symmetry.space_group_name_H-M   'P 1'
#
loop_
_entity.id
_entity.type
_entity.pdbx_description
1 polymer ?
#
loop_
_entity_poly.entity_id
_entity_poly.type
_entity_poly.pdbx_seq_one_letter_code
_entity_poly.pdbx_strand_id
1 'polypeptide(L)'
;MMGRYGNTLWRYLRRWIAENHSERYPDEERTIVYYARGSIPDFEQDLNDAHASALTRHGRVLDPHHERDVMISIMGAMKRHGRTEKLVYFTGSDENGKTLSYEEQFDIFRRASTVIGPHGSGLANSIWTDPFPAGCERRVKMLEFIPARDSADVQILYNGYYWVMRGMPIEWHQVTYAANSTTDVTYIRLTDLENALDEMWGPKN
;
A
#
# COMPACT_ATOMS: atom_id res chain seq x y z
N MET A 1 -29.15 -1.91 -20.07
CA MET A 1 -29.13 -2.90 -18.96
C MET A 1 -27.67 -3.02 -18.50
N MET A 2 -27.23 -2.16 -17.57
CA MET A 2 -25.83 -2.11 -17.11
C MET A 2 -25.55 -3.25 -16.13
N GLY A 3 -24.51 -4.04 -16.40
CA GLY A 3 -24.18 -5.27 -15.67
C GLY A 3 -23.92 -5.04 -14.18
N ARG A 4 -24.71 -5.72 -13.34
CA ARG A 4 -24.54 -5.85 -11.89
C ARG A 4 -23.38 -6.80 -11.52
N TYR A 5 -22.22 -6.65 -12.15
CA TYR A 5 -21.02 -7.45 -11.86
C TYR A 5 -19.96 -6.62 -11.14
N GLY A 6 -20.37 -5.87 -10.12
CA GLY A 6 -19.47 -5.40 -9.07
C GLY A 6 -19.40 -6.49 -8.00
N ASN A 7 -18.20 -7.02 -7.78
CA ASN A 7 -17.86 -8.16 -6.92
C ASN A 7 -18.82 -8.30 -5.70
N THR A 8 -19.74 -9.28 -5.75
CA THR A 8 -20.82 -9.46 -4.76
C THR A 8 -20.27 -9.79 -3.37
N LEU A 9 -19.13 -10.48 -3.30
CA LEU A 9 -18.47 -10.87 -2.05
C LEU A 9 -18.12 -9.64 -1.18
N TRP A 10 -17.52 -8.62 -1.79
CA TRP A 10 -17.09 -7.42 -1.06
C TRP A 10 -18.25 -6.58 -0.56
N ARG A 11 -19.44 -6.72 -1.16
CA ARG A 11 -20.63 -6.04 -0.63
C ARG A 11 -21.03 -6.60 0.75
N TYR A 12 -20.98 -7.92 0.92
CA TYR A 12 -21.29 -8.56 2.20
C TYR A 12 -20.22 -8.27 3.24
N LEU A 13 -18.93 -8.36 2.87
CA LEU A 13 -17.85 -8.07 3.80
C LEU A 13 -17.87 -6.60 4.26
N ARG A 14 -18.05 -5.64 3.34
CA ARG A 14 -18.18 -4.21 3.72
C ARG A 14 -19.37 -3.94 4.63
N ARG A 15 -20.49 -4.60 4.36
CA ARG A 15 -21.67 -4.52 5.22
C ARG A 15 -21.37 -5.08 6.61
N TRP A 16 -20.74 -6.25 6.68
CA TRP A 16 -20.31 -6.85 7.93
C TRP A 16 -19.35 -5.94 8.70
N ILE A 17 -18.36 -5.32 8.03
CA ILE A 17 -17.45 -4.34 8.64
C ILE A 17 -18.25 -3.17 9.21
N ALA A 18 -19.19 -2.59 8.47
CA ALA A 18 -19.97 -1.47 9.00
C ALA A 18 -20.92 -1.85 10.14
N GLU A 19 -21.41 -3.10 10.18
CA GLU A 19 -22.30 -3.60 11.22
C GLU A 19 -21.55 -4.00 12.50
N ASN A 20 -20.32 -4.52 12.38
CA ASN A 20 -19.56 -5.09 13.50
C ASN A 20 -18.37 -4.23 13.93
N HIS A 21 -17.91 -3.34 13.06
CA HIS A 21 -16.83 -2.40 13.28
C HIS A 21 -17.26 -0.99 12.83
N SER A 22 -18.28 -0.48 13.52
CA SER A 22 -18.85 0.83 13.23
C SER A 22 -17.91 1.98 13.58
N GLU A 23 -16.79 1.68 14.26
CA GLU A 23 -15.79 2.67 14.61
C GLU A 23 -15.35 3.41 13.36
N ARG A 24 -15.43 4.73 13.46
CA ARG A 24 -14.80 5.64 12.53
C ARG A 24 -13.79 6.40 13.37
N TYR A 25 -12.60 6.59 12.80
CA TYR A 25 -11.53 7.35 13.42
C TYR A 25 -11.42 8.75 12.75
N PRO A 26 -12.49 9.58 12.73
CA PRO A 26 -12.46 10.86 12.01
C PRO A 26 -11.55 11.89 12.67
N ASP A 27 -11.36 11.76 13.99
CA ASP A 27 -10.66 12.71 14.87
C ASP A 27 -9.37 12.14 15.47
N GLU A 28 -9.02 10.90 15.13
CA GLU A 28 -7.78 10.27 15.60
C GLU A 28 -6.65 10.45 14.58
N GLU A 29 -5.42 10.26 15.05
CA GLU A 29 -4.24 10.30 14.20
C GLU A 29 -4.37 9.28 13.06
N ARG A 30 -4.37 9.79 11.82
CA ARG A 30 -4.41 8.97 10.62
C ARG A 30 -3.00 8.51 10.27
N THR A 31 -2.94 7.39 9.56
CA THR A 31 -1.67 6.81 9.13
C THR A 31 -1.50 6.89 7.61
N ILE A 32 -0.25 6.89 7.17
CA ILE A 32 0.14 6.50 5.81
C ILE A 32 0.80 5.14 5.96
N VAL A 33 0.25 4.11 5.33
CA VAL A 33 0.79 2.76 5.39
C VAL A 33 1.66 2.53 4.17
N TYR A 34 2.94 2.22 4.39
CA TYR A 34 3.80 1.66 3.37
C TYR A 34 3.89 0.15 3.58
N TYR A 35 3.30 -0.64 2.69
CA TYR A 35 3.40 -2.09 2.69
C TYR A 35 4.71 -2.51 2.06
N ALA A 36 5.50 -3.27 2.81
CA ALA A 36 6.72 -3.90 2.33
C ALA A 36 6.61 -5.42 2.39
N ARG A 37 7.26 -6.10 1.45
CA ARG A 37 7.41 -7.56 1.46
C ARG A 37 8.72 -8.03 2.10
N GLY A 38 9.68 -7.11 2.25
CA GLY A 38 10.99 -7.34 2.84
C GLY A 38 11.00 -7.14 4.35
N SER A 39 12.11 -7.49 4.99
CA SER A 39 12.42 -7.09 6.37
C SER A 39 12.60 -5.56 6.45
N ILE A 40 12.45 -5.01 7.66
CA ILE A 40 12.67 -3.58 7.92
C ILE A 40 14.11 -3.25 7.53
N PRO A 41 14.38 -2.31 6.60
CA PRO A 41 15.71 -1.77 6.47
C PRO A 41 16.01 -1.03 7.77
N ASP A 42 17.01 -1.48 8.52
CA ASP A 42 17.47 -0.79 9.71
C ASP A 42 17.74 0.68 9.35
N PHE A 43 16.84 1.57 9.80
CA PHE A 43 17.02 3.00 9.60
C PHE A 43 18.17 3.55 10.47
N GLU A 44 18.71 2.74 11.37
CA GLU A 44 19.96 2.92 12.10
C GLU A 44 20.71 1.59 12.31
N GLN A 45 21.22 0.95 11.26
CA GLN A 45 22.48 0.22 11.36
C GLN A 45 23.05 -0.10 10.00
N ASP A 46 24.38 -0.06 9.94
CA ASP A 46 25.19 -0.14 8.75
C ASP A 46 24.91 -1.37 7.88
N LEU A 47 25.11 -1.15 6.58
CA LEU A 47 25.41 -2.15 5.55
C LEU A 47 26.17 -3.35 6.12
N ASN A 48 25.47 -4.43 6.43
CA ASN A 48 25.90 -5.84 6.47
C ASN A 48 24.97 -6.59 7.44
N ASP A 49 23.79 -6.97 6.97
CA ASP A 49 23.11 -8.22 7.35
C ASP A 49 21.71 -8.21 6.71
N ALA A 50 21.69 -8.59 5.43
CA ALA A 50 20.45 -8.92 4.75
C ALA A 50 19.90 -10.24 5.32
N HIS A 51 19.34 -10.18 6.53
CA HIS A 51 18.36 -11.15 6.97
C HIS A 51 17.04 -10.85 6.23
N ALA A 52 17.05 -11.15 4.93
CA ALA A 52 15.84 -11.35 4.17
C ALA A 52 15.03 -12.43 4.92
N SER A 53 13.89 -12.02 5.46
CA SER A 53 12.92 -12.93 6.07
C SER A 53 12.74 -14.14 5.14
N ALA A 54 13.21 -15.30 5.58
CA ALA A 54 13.20 -16.55 4.81
C ALA A 54 11.78 -17.09 4.54
N LEU A 55 10.74 -16.32 4.87
CA LEU A 55 9.34 -16.70 4.83
C LEU A 55 8.56 -16.13 3.64
N THR A 56 9.12 -15.20 2.84
CA THR A 56 8.48 -14.69 1.62
C THR A 56 9.19 -15.16 0.34
N ARG A 57 9.28 -16.49 0.14
CA ARG A 57 9.87 -17.13 -1.07
C ARG A 57 9.10 -16.89 -2.39
N HIS A 58 8.19 -15.92 -2.44
CA HIS A 58 7.34 -15.62 -3.59
C HIS A 58 7.36 -14.13 -3.99
N GLY A 59 8.56 -13.68 -4.42
CA GLY A 59 8.82 -12.68 -5.47
C GLY A 59 8.34 -11.24 -5.27
N ARG A 60 8.97 -10.32 -6.02
CA ARG A 60 8.63 -8.88 -6.12
C ARG A 60 8.86 -8.08 -4.85
N VAL A 61 9.96 -8.36 -4.17
CA VAL A 61 10.44 -7.52 -3.07
C VAL A 61 11.17 -6.34 -3.71
N LEU A 62 10.88 -5.12 -3.28
CA LEU A 62 11.69 -3.99 -3.71
C LEU A 62 13.12 -4.21 -3.23
N ASP A 63 14.10 -3.86 -4.04
CA ASP A 63 15.49 -3.86 -3.59
C ASP A 63 15.61 -3.05 -2.27
N PRO A 64 16.28 -3.54 -1.22
CA PRO A 64 16.30 -2.88 0.09
C PRO A 64 16.84 -1.45 0.08
N HIS A 65 17.86 -1.17 -0.74
CA HIS A 65 18.39 0.19 -0.90
C HIS A 65 17.37 1.06 -1.63
N HIS A 66 16.76 0.52 -2.68
CA HIS A 66 15.71 1.22 -3.40
C HIS A 66 14.46 1.48 -2.57
N GLU A 67 14.06 0.56 -1.69
CA GLU A 67 12.96 0.72 -0.74
C GLU A 67 13.24 1.85 0.26
N ARG A 68 14.49 1.97 0.72
CA ARG A 68 14.92 3.12 1.52
C ARG A 68 14.75 4.44 0.76
N ASP A 69 15.13 4.48 -0.51
CA ASP A 69 14.95 5.68 -1.35
C ASP A 69 13.46 6.02 -1.57
N VAL A 70 12.61 5.00 -1.75
CA VAL A 70 11.16 5.14 -1.82
C VAL A 70 10.61 5.73 -0.53
N MET A 71 11.02 5.22 0.63
CA MET A 71 10.62 5.72 1.94
C MET A 71 11.06 7.17 2.16
N ILE A 72 12.29 7.51 1.78
CA ILE A 72 12.80 8.90 1.82
C ILE A 72 11.95 9.81 0.92
N SER A 73 11.60 9.34 -0.27
CA SER A 73 10.76 10.08 -1.22
C SER A 73 9.35 10.33 -0.66
N ILE A 74 8.74 9.32 -0.02
CA ILE A 74 7.45 9.43 0.65
C ILE A 74 7.50 10.44 1.79
N MET A 75 8.49 10.34 2.70
CA MET A 75 8.66 11.30 3.80
C MET A 75 8.91 12.73 3.29
N GLY A 76 9.70 12.88 2.23
CA GLY A 76 9.93 14.17 1.57
C GLY A 76 8.63 14.75 1.00
N ALA A 77 7.83 13.93 0.33
CA ALA A 77 6.53 14.34 -0.19
C ALA A 77 5.54 14.70 0.94
N MET A 78 5.51 13.92 2.03
CA MET A 78 4.69 14.24 3.21
C MET A 78 4.99 15.65 3.73
N LYS A 79 6.28 16.00 3.84
CA LYS A 79 6.70 17.34 4.24
C LYS A 79 6.27 18.42 3.24
N ARG A 80 6.44 18.20 1.94
CA ARG A 80 6.05 19.16 0.88
C ARG A 80 4.54 19.42 0.80
N HIS A 81 3.75 18.42 1.15
CA HIS A 81 2.29 18.49 1.13
C HIS A 81 1.68 18.79 2.50
N GLY A 82 2.50 19.13 3.50
CA GLY A 82 2.03 19.44 4.86
C GLY A 82 1.24 18.29 5.52
N ARG A 83 1.56 17.04 5.18
CA ARG A 83 0.92 15.83 5.72
C ARG A 83 1.46 15.59 7.13
N THR A 84 0.56 15.48 8.10
CA THR A 84 0.92 15.29 9.52
C THR A 84 0.68 13.86 10.01
N GLU A 85 0.23 12.97 9.15
CA GLU A 85 0.01 11.57 9.47
C GLU A 85 1.29 10.82 9.84
N LYS A 86 1.15 9.79 10.66
CA LYS A 86 2.22 8.86 10.97
C LYS A 86 2.48 7.91 9.79
N LEU A 87 3.73 7.83 9.33
CA LEU A 87 4.15 6.80 8.37
C LEU A 87 4.35 5.47 9.10
N VAL A 88 3.64 4.43 8.67
CA VAL A 88 3.68 3.07 9.22
C VAL A 88 4.29 2.15 8.17
N TYR A 89 5.44 1.56 8.49
CA TYR A 89 6.06 0.50 7.69
C TYR A 89 5.42 -0.84 8.06
N PHE A 90 4.70 -1.45 7.13
CA PHE A 90 3.88 -2.64 7.37
C PHE A 90 4.44 -3.85 6.61
N THR A 91 4.85 -4.89 7.33
CA THR A 91 5.33 -6.17 6.78
C THR A 91 4.39 -7.34 7.06
N GLY A 92 3.36 -7.12 7.90
CA GLY A 92 2.53 -8.18 8.47
C GLY A 92 3.09 -8.78 9.77
N SER A 93 4.24 -8.32 10.25
CA SER A 93 4.82 -8.68 11.54
C SER A 93 5.07 -7.46 12.43
N ASP A 94 5.12 -7.68 13.74
CA ASP A 94 5.55 -6.70 14.73
C ASP A 94 7.09 -6.55 14.78
N GLU A 95 7.57 -5.68 15.68
CA GLU A 95 9.00 -5.42 15.90
C GLU A 95 9.81 -6.64 16.34
N ASN A 96 9.15 -7.66 16.89
CA ASN A 96 9.77 -8.93 17.30
C ASN A 96 9.69 -9.99 16.19
N GLY A 97 9.21 -9.62 15.00
CA GLY A 97 9.01 -10.52 13.86
C GLY A 97 7.79 -11.43 13.98
N LYS A 98 6.97 -11.27 15.02
CA LYS A 98 5.75 -12.07 15.20
C LYS A 98 4.65 -11.54 14.28
N THR A 99 3.93 -12.45 13.62
CA THR A 99 2.80 -12.08 12.76
C THR A 99 1.76 -11.30 13.56
N LEU A 100 1.35 -10.15 13.00
CA LEU A 100 0.27 -9.33 13.56
C LEU A 100 -1.05 -10.09 13.50
N SER A 101 -1.83 -9.97 14.57
CA SER A 101 -3.21 -10.46 14.61
C SER A 101 -4.08 -9.76 13.54
N TYR A 102 -5.23 -10.35 13.21
CA TYR A 102 -6.14 -9.72 12.26
C TYR A 102 -6.70 -8.41 12.80
N GLU A 103 -6.88 -8.30 14.10
CA GLU A 103 -7.35 -7.11 14.79
C GLU A 103 -6.34 -5.96 14.69
N GLU A 104 -5.04 -6.25 14.86
CA GLU A 104 -3.97 -5.26 14.67
C GLU A 104 -3.86 -4.81 13.22
N GLN A 105 -3.91 -5.75 12.27
CA GLN A 105 -3.92 -5.42 10.84
C GLN A 105 -5.17 -4.59 10.47
N PHE A 106 -6.32 -4.94 11.04
CA PHE A 106 -7.57 -4.20 10.85
C PHE A 106 -7.43 -2.76 11.34
N ASP A 107 -6.96 -2.54 12.57
CA ASP A 107 -6.82 -1.18 13.15
C ASP A 107 -5.86 -0.30 12.32
N ILE A 108 -4.70 -0.85 11.91
CA ILE A 108 -3.73 -0.14 11.07
C ILE A 108 -4.37 0.37 9.77
N PHE A 109 -5.07 -0.51 9.04
CA PHE A 109 -5.66 -0.17 7.75
C PHE A 109 -6.96 0.63 7.89
N ARG A 110 -7.69 0.48 9.00
CA ARG A 110 -8.90 1.26 9.30
C ARG A 110 -8.58 2.74 9.52
N ARG A 111 -7.39 3.03 10.06
CA ARG A 111 -6.84 4.40 10.27
C ARG A 111 -6.14 4.99 9.04
N ALA A 112 -5.86 4.17 8.04
CA ALA A 112 -5.11 4.59 6.88
C ALA A 112 -5.81 5.73 6.12
N SER A 113 -5.03 6.76 5.82
CA SER A 113 -5.37 7.82 4.86
C SER A 113 -4.80 7.54 3.48
N THR A 114 -3.67 6.85 3.44
CA THR A 114 -3.00 6.42 2.23
C THR A 114 -2.39 5.05 2.46
N VAL A 115 -2.44 4.17 1.46
CA VAL A 115 -1.76 2.88 1.43
C VAL A 115 -0.87 2.84 0.19
N ILE A 116 0.42 2.55 0.35
CA ILE A 116 1.42 2.53 -0.72
C ILE A 116 2.14 1.19 -0.68
N GLY A 117 2.45 0.58 -1.81
CA GLY A 117 3.35 -0.56 -1.82
C GLY A 117 3.29 -1.43 -3.08
N PRO A 118 4.03 -2.54 -3.11
CA PRO A 118 4.04 -3.46 -4.22
C PRO A 118 2.72 -4.22 -4.32
N HIS A 119 2.29 -4.51 -5.56
CA HIS A 119 1.21 -5.44 -5.81
C HIS A 119 1.44 -6.75 -5.04
N GLY A 120 0.58 -7.05 -4.07
CA GLY A 120 0.67 -8.22 -3.23
C GLY A 120 -0.37 -8.28 -2.14
N SER A 121 -0.40 -9.42 -1.44
CA SER A 121 -1.40 -9.72 -0.41
C SER A 121 -1.52 -8.65 0.68
N GLY A 122 -0.46 -7.92 1.00
CA GLY A 122 -0.56 -6.81 1.96
C GLY A 122 -1.38 -5.61 1.46
N LEU A 123 -1.47 -5.38 0.15
CA LEU A 123 -2.43 -4.43 -0.40
C LEU A 123 -3.88 -4.96 -0.39
N ALA A 124 -4.08 -6.27 -0.27
CA ALA A 124 -5.42 -6.82 -0.06
C ALA A 124 -6.00 -6.39 1.30
N ASN A 125 -5.17 -6.07 2.30
CA ASN A 125 -5.61 -5.48 3.57
C ASN A 125 -6.24 -4.09 3.41
N SER A 126 -6.12 -3.45 2.25
CA SER A 126 -6.90 -2.25 1.93
C SER A 126 -8.41 -2.49 2.02
N ILE A 127 -8.86 -3.75 2.06
CA ILE A 127 -10.24 -4.09 2.36
C ILE A 127 -10.73 -3.65 3.75
N TRP A 128 -9.83 -3.51 4.71
CA TRP A 128 -10.14 -3.06 6.07
C TRP A 128 -10.28 -1.53 6.18
N THR A 129 -10.07 -0.80 5.08
CA THR A 129 -10.31 0.65 5.01
C THR A 129 -11.79 1.00 5.11
N ASP A 130 -12.10 2.29 5.32
CA ASP A 130 -13.49 2.74 5.49
C ASP A 130 -14.38 2.36 4.29
N PRO A 131 -15.38 1.49 4.47
CA PRO A 131 -16.25 1.08 3.39
C PRO A 131 -17.31 2.13 3.03
N PHE A 132 -17.51 3.16 3.86
CA PHE A 132 -18.51 4.21 3.71
C PHE A 132 -17.97 5.59 4.12
N PRO A 133 -16.92 6.09 3.44
CA PRO A 133 -16.33 7.39 3.75
C PRO A 133 -17.37 8.51 3.56
N ALA A 134 -17.31 9.52 4.42
CA ALA A 134 -18.27 10.63 4.45
C ALA A 134 -18.28 11.47 3.15
N GLY A 135 -17.17 11.43 2.39
CA GLY A 135 -17.01 12.15 1.12
C GLY A 135 -15.82 11.60 0.32
N CYS A 136 -15.62 12.16 -0.88
CA CYS A 136 -14.52 11.75 -1.77
C CYS A 136 -13.15 12.06 -1.17
N GLU A 137 -13.03 13.19 -0.47
CA GLU A 137 -11.83 13.64 0.24
C GLU A 137 -11.42 12.72 1.40
N ARG A 138 -12.38 11.95 1.94
CA ARG A 138 -12.15 10.99 3.02
C ARG A 138 -11.84 9.58 2.52
N ARG A 139 -11.91 9.32 1.20
CA ARG A 139 -11.52 8.04 0.62
C ARG A 139 -10.05 7.77 0.90
N VAL A 140 -9.73 6.49 1.16
CA VAL A 140 -8.34 6.07 1.23
C VAL A 140 -7.74 6.18 -0.15
N LYS A 141 -6.55 6.76 -0.20
CA LYS A 141 -5.71 6.82 -1.40
C LYS A 141 -4.83 5.58 -1.45
N MET A 142 -4.82 4.86 -2.55
CA MET A 142 -4.04 3.64 -2.69
C MET A 142 -3.09 3.79 -3.87
N LEU A 143 -1.79 3.68 -3.63
CA LEU A 143 -0.75 3.69 -4.65
C LEU A 143 -0.12 2.31 -4.77
N GLU A 144 -0.37 1.64 -5.89
CA GLU A 144 0.06 0.26 -6.10
C GLU A 144 1.18 0.16 -7.15
N PHE A 145 2.24 -0.59 -6.83
CA PHE A 145 3.29 -0.88 -7.81
C PHE A 145 2.93 -2.13 -8.62
N ILE A 146 2.73 -1.96 -9.91
CA ILE A 146 2.25 -3.02 -10.82
C ILE A 146 3.26 -3.33 -11.93
N PRO A 147 3.25 -4.55 -12.50
CA PRO A 147 4.00 -4.81 -13.73
C PRO A 147 3.41 -4.03 -14.91
N ALA A 148 4.27 -3.62 -15.84
CA ALA A 148 3.91 -3.05 -17.13
C ALA A 148 4.66 -3.75 -18.26
N ARG A 149 4.42 -3.31 -19.49
CA ARG A 149 5.09 -3.85 -20.70
C ARG A 149 6.61 -3.85 -20.56
N ASP A 150 7.18 -2.80 -19.97
CA ASP A 150 8.64 -2.64 -19.85
C ASP A 150 9.23 -3.51 -18.73
N SER A 151 8.41 -4.02 -17.82
CA SER A 151 8.78 -4.93 -16.73
C SER A 151 8.12 -6.30 -16.92
N ALA A 152 7.99 -6.76 -18.17
CA ALA A 152 7.23 -7.96 -18.53
C ALA A 152 7.76 -9.23 -17.82
N ASP A 153 9.05 -9.25 -17.48
CA ASP A 153 9.69 -10.33 -16.76
C ASP A 153 9.15 -10.49 -15.33
N VAL A 154 8.55 -9.44 -14.75
CA VAL A 154 7.98 -9.48 -13.40
C VAL A 154 6.67 -10.28 -13.38
N GLN A 155 5.87 -10.29 -14.47
CA GLN A 155 4.76 -11.23 -14.77
C GLN A 155 4.23 -11.07 -16.22
N ILE A 156 3.74 -12.17 -16.80
CA ILE A 156 2.81 -12.15 -17.95
C ILE A 156 1.43 -11.73 -17.42
N LEU A 157 0.94 -10.57 -17.85
CA LEU A 157 -0.36 -9.91 -17.57
C LEU A 157 -0.35 -8.83 -16.48
N TYR A 158 -0.91 -7.67 -16.87
CA TYR A 158 -1.36 -6.55 -16.04
C TYR A 158 -2.39 -7.00 -15.01
N ASN A 159 -1.97 -7.76 -14.00
CA ASN A 159 -2.86 -8.26 -12.96
C ASN A 159 -2.76 -7.36 -11.73
N GLY A 160 -3.04 -6.06 -11.90
CA GLY A 160 -3.23 -5.16 -10.76
C GLY A 160 -4.48 -5.56 -9.96
N TYR A 161 -4.63 -5.03 -8.75
CA TYR A 161 -5.81 -5.33 -7.91
C TYR A 161 -7.13 -4.76 -8.45
N TYR A 162 -7.19 -4.26 -9.69
CA TYR A 162 -8.38 -3.65 -10.28
C TYR A 162 -9.66 -4.47 -10.02
N TRP A 163 -9.65 -5.77 -10.33
CA TRP A 163 -10.83 -6.63 -10.16
C TRP A 163 -11.25 -6.81 -8.70
N VAL A 164 -10.28 -6.73 -7.78
CA VAL A 164 -10.50 -6.83 -6.34
C VAL A 164 -11.01 -5.51 -5.78
N MET A 165 -10.40 -4.38 -6.15
CA MET A 165 -10.71 -3.05 -5.63
C MET A 165 -11.91 -2.41 -6.33
N ARG A 166 -12.35 -2.96 -7.46
CA ARG A 166 -13.51 -2.45 -8.19
C ARG A 166 -14.75 -2.39 -7.31
N GLY A 167 -15.28 -1.18 -7.12
CA GLY A 167 -16.47 -0.91 -6.32
C GLY A 167 -16.20 -0.63 -4.83
N MET A 168 -14.94 -0.63 -4.42
CA MET A 168 -14.50 -0.06 -3.15
C MET A 168 -14.41 1.47 -3.23
N PRO A 169 -14.67 2.19 -2.14
CA PRO A 169 -14.58 3.66 -2.10
C PRO A 169 -13.12 4.11 -1.90
N ILE A 170 -12.22 3.63 -2.75
CA ILE A 170 -10.79 3.93 -2.74
C ILE A 170 -10.45 4.80 -3.95
N GLU A 171 -9.53 5.73 -3.77
CA GLU A 171 -8.91 6.48 -4.84
C GLU A 171 -7.62 5.75 -5.25
N TRP A 172 -7.68 5.03 -6.38
CA TRP A 172 -6.63 4.10 -6.78
C TRP A 172 -5.69 4.71 -7.82
N HIS A 173 -4.40 4.66 -7.52
CA HIS A 173 -3.27 5.17 -8.27
C HIS A 173 -2.25 4.06 -8.50
N GLN A 174 -1.43 4.17 -9.54
CA GLN A 174 -0.47 3.14 -9.91
C GLN A 174 0.88 3.73 -10.28
N VAL A 175 1.95 3.03 -9.89
CA VAL A 175 3.28 3.19 -10.50
C VAL A 175 3.68 1.86 -11.11
N THR A 176 4.37 1.89 -12.23
CA THR A 176 4.84 0.68 -12.89
C THR A 176 6.24 0.32 -12.42
N TYR A 177 6.52 -0.97 -12.28
CA TYR A 177 7.89 -1.44 -12.08
C TYR A 177 8.80 -0.99 -13.24
N ALA A 178 10.06 -0.68 -12.91
CA ALA A 178 11.08 -0.28 -13.87
C ALA A 178 11.59 -1.50 -14.67
N ALA A 179 12.16 -1.23 -15.85
CA ALA A 179 12.57 -2.27 -16.81
C ALA A 179 13.67 -3.22 -16.31
N ASN A 180 14.43 -2.81 -15.28
CA ASN A 180 15.44 -3.64 -14.63
C ASN A 180 14.87 -4.55 -13.53
N SER A 181 13.56 -4.59 -13.34
CA SER A 181 12.89 -5.46 -12.37
C SER A 181 12.82 -6.90 -12.87
N THR A 182 13.00 -7.85 -11.96
CA THR A 182 12.89 -9.30 -12.20
C THR A 182 11.76 -9.91 -11.37
N THR A 183 11.55 -11.22 -11.49
CA THR A 183 10.60 -11.95 -10.63
C THR A 183 10.98 -11.92 -9.15
N ASP A 184 12.26 -11.72 -8.85
CA ASP A 184 12.81 -11.81 -7.50
C ASP A 184 12.91 -10.43 -6.85
N VAL A 185 13.47 -9.45 -7.58
CA VAL A 185 13.74 -8.10 -7.10
C VAL A 185 13.09 -7.08 -8.03
N THR A 186 12.37 -6.13 -7.47
CA THR A 186 11.68 -5.08 -8.22
C THR A 186 12.23 -3.68 -7.92
N TYR A 187 12.04 -2.80 -8.89
CA TYR A 187 12.39 -1.38 -8.81
C TYR A 187 11.23 -0.56 -9.35
N ILE A 188 11.11 0.70 -8.94
CA ILE A 188 10.24 1.69 -9.55
C ILE A 188 11.09 2.92 -9.92
N ARG A 189 10.59 3.76 -10.83
CA ARG A 189 11.23 5.06 -11.06
C ARG A 189 10.79 6.01 -9.95
N LEU A 190 11.74 6.55 -9.18
CA LEU A 190 11.43 7.50 -8.10
C LEU A 190 10.71 8.74 -8.62
N THR A 191 11.00 9.18 -9.85
CA THR A 191 10.27 10.28 -10.50
C THR A 191 8.79 9.96 -10.71
N ASP A 192 8.46 8.71 -11.06
CA ASP A 192 7.08 8.28 -11.27
C ASP A 192 6.35 8.21 -9.92
N LEU A 193 7.05 7.75 -8.87
CA LEU A 193 6.55 7.81 -7.50
C LEU A 193 6.26 9.25 -7.06
N GLU A 194 7.20 10.17 -7.23
CA GLU A 194 7.03 11.57 -6.84
C GLU A 194 5.88 12.24 -7.57
N ASN A 195 5.74 12.01 -8.88
CA ASN A 195 4.62 12.52 -9.67
C ASN A 195 3.28 11.96 -9.18
N ALA A 196 3.21 10.64 -8.90
CA ALA A 196 2.00 10.03 -8.39
C ALA A 196 1.63 10.55 -7.00
N LEU A 197 2.61 10.78 -6.12
CA LEU A 197 2.38 11.38 -4.80
C LEU A 197 1.90 12.83 -4.92
N ASP A 198 2.47 13.62 -5.82
CA ASP A 198 2.05 15.00 -6.08
C ASP A 198 0.61 15.06 -6.64
N GLU A 199 0.24 14.17 -7.57
CA GLU A 199 -1.13 14.09 -8.09
C GLU A 199 -2.12 13.62 -7.02
N MET A 200 -1.76 12.58 -6.28
CA MET A 200 -2.60 11.95 -5.27
C MET A 200 -2.84 12.85 -4.05
N TRP A 201 -1.86 13.65 -3.62
CA TRP A 201 -1.99 14.50 -2.42
C TRP A 201 -2.36 15.96 -2.73
N GLY A 202 -2.33 16.37 -4.00
CA GLY A 202 -2.83 17.67 -4.44
C GLY A 202 -1.78 18.78 -4.36
N PRO A 203 -2.20 20.06 -4.20
CA PRO A 203 -1.28 21.18 -4.20
C PRO A 203 -0.34 21.16 -2.99
N LYS A 204 0.91 21.57 -3.23
CA LYS A 204 1.95 21.72 -2.20
C LYS A 204 1.57 22.85 -1.24
N ASN A 205 1.87 22.66 0.05
CA ASN A 205 1.57 23.63 1.12
C ASN A 205 2.76 24.55 1.41
#